data_AF-A0A645J584-F1
#
_entry.id   AF-A0A645J584-F1
#
_cell.length_a   1.000
_cell.length_b   1.000
_cell.length_c   1.000
_cell.angle_alpha   90.00
_cell.angle_beta   90.00
_cell.angle_gamma   90.00
#
_symmetry.space_group_name_H-M   'P 1'
#
loop_
_entity.id
_entity.type
_entity.pdbx_description
1 polymer ?
#
loop_
_entity_poly.entity_id
_entity_poly.type
_entity_poly.pdbx_seq_one_letter_code
_entity_poly.pdbx_strand_id
1 'polypeptide(L)'
;MKTFALGVEFQGDAKARRVWFYLCTVTPISESSKSKTDSVEANAITLNITARPIQTGNYLTTHVISSVGDSNYGTFLDVAPVLPVIEE
;
A
#
# COMPACT_ATOMS: atom_id res chain seq x y z
N MET A 1 -7.81 12.80 10.61
CA MET A 1 -6.82 11.73 10.33
C MET A 1 -6.36 11.92 8.89
N LYS A 2 -5.06 12.06 8.62
CA LYS A 2 -4.57 12.23 7.23
C LYS A 2 -4.43 10.85 6.58
N THR A 3 -5.00 10.68 5.39
CA THR A 3 -4.88 9.45 4.59
C THR A 3 -3.82 9.65 3.50
N PHE A 4 -3.29 8.55 2.98
CA PHE A 4 -2.36 8.54 1.85
C PHE A 4 -2.66 7.35 0.92
N ALA A 5 -2.11 7.36 -0.29
CA ALA A 5 -2.10 6.20 -1.17
C ALA A 5 -0.78 5.44 -0.99
N LEU A 6 -0.83 4.11 -0.96
CA LEU A 6 0.37 3.27 -0.81
C LEU A 6 0.65 2.49 -2.09
N GLY A 7 1.79 2.75 -2.71
CA GLY A 7 2.27 2.08 -3.91
C GLY A 7 3.34 1.05 -3.56
N VAL A 8 3.18 -0.18 -4.03
CA VAL A 8 4.13 -1.28 -3.76
C VAL A 8 4.39 -2.12 -5.00
N GLU A 9 5.61 -2.67 -5.06
CA GLU A 9 5.98 -3.76 -5.94
C GLU A 9 6.32 -4.97 -5.07
N PHE A 10 5.67 -6.10 -5.32
CA PHE A 10 5.91 -7.32 -4.53
C PHE A 10 7.13 -8.04 -5.06
N GLN A 11 8.23 -8.03 -4.29
CA GLN A 11 9.41 -8.80 -4.63
C GLN A 11 9.10 -10.29 -4.66
N GLY A 12 9.54 -10.97 -5.72
CA GLY A 12 9.31 -12.40 -5.94
C GLY A 12 7.93 -12.74 -6.51
N ASP A 13 7.07 -11.77 -6.80
CA ASP A 13 5.86 -12.04 -7.57
C ASP A 13 6.23 -12.43 -9.01
N ALA A 14 5.87 -13.63 -9.43
CA ALA A 14 6.15 -14.15 -10.77
C ALA A 14 5.51 -13.30 -11.88
N LYS A 15 4.46 -12.55 -11.54
CA LYS A 15 3.78 -11.62 -12.46
C LYS A 15 4.28 -10.18 -12.34
N ALA A 16 5.25 -9.95 -11.45
CA ALA A 16 5.80 -8.65 -11.08
C ALA A 16 4.72 -7.58 -10.95
N ARG A 17 3.66 -7.82 -10.18
CA ARG A 17 2.55 -6.88 -10.06
C ARG A 17 2.94 -5.67 -9.23
N ARG A 18 2.47 -4.52 -9.69
CA ARG A 18 2.52 -3.24 -8.97
C ARG A 18 1.12 -2.90 -8.50
N VAL A 19 0.99 -2.43 -7.27
CA VAL A 19 -0.31 -2.19 -6.62
C VAL A 19 -0.33 -0.84 -5.93
N TRP A 20 -1.44 -0.12 -6.11
CA TRP A 20 -1.80 1.05 -5.32
C TRP A 20 -2.96 0.73 -4.40
N PHE A 21 -2.82 0.99 -3.10
CA PHE A 21 -3.91 0.95 -2.13
C PHE A 21 -4.42 2.36 -1.83
N TYR A 22 -5.74 2.50 -1.70
CA TYR A 22 -6.40 3.76 -1.43
C TYR A 22 -6.64 4.01 0.07
N LEU A 23 -6.73 5.29 0.43
CA LEU A 23 -7.15 5.79 1.75
C LEU A 23 -6.43 5.11 2.92
N CYS A 24 -5.14 4.85 2.78
CA CYS A 24 -4.33 4.22 3.80
C CYS A 24 -4.14 5.13 5.01
N THR A 25 -4.15 4.51 6.20
CA THR A 25 -3.77 5.14 7.47
C THR A 25 -2.69 4.33 8.15
N VAL A 26 -1.78 4.99 8.86
CA VAL A 26 -0.74 4.34 9.67
C VAL A 26 -1.08 4.51 11.14
N THR A 27 -0.99 3.42 11.89
CA THR A 27 -0.99 3.43 13.35
C THR A 27 0.39 3.01 13.82
N PRO A 28 1.13 3.87 14.55
CA PRO A 28 2.41 3.47 15.15
C PRO A 28 2.20 2.33 16.13
N ILE A 29 3.11 1.36 16.14
CA ILE A 29 3.19 0.41 17.25
C ILE A 29 4.05 1.06 18.32
N SER A 30 3.46 1.38 19.47
CA SER A 30 4.24 1.84 20.63
C SER A 30 5.08 0.68 21.14
N GLU A 31 6.41 0.78 21.03
CA GLU A 31 7.30 -0.12 21.75
C GLU A 31 7.10 0.11 23.26
N SER A 32 6.57 -0.89 23.97
CA SER A 32 6.66 -0.88 25.43
C SER A 32 8.15 -0.96 25.79
N SER A 33 8.69 0.09 26.40
CA SER A 33 10.07 0.13 26.84
C SER A 33 10.35 -1.00 27.83
N LYS A 34 10.94 -2.12 27.38
CA LYS A 34 11.50 -3.11 28.29
C LYS A 34 12.86 -2.60 28.74
N SER A 35 12.91 -2.14 29.99
CA SER A 35 14.12 -1.66 30.62
C SER A 35 15.10 -2.80 30.89
N LYS A 36 16.32 -2.63 30.36
CA LYS A 36 17.61 -3.25 30.72
C LYS A 36 17.86 -4.70 30.30
N THR A 37 18.90 -4.81 29.46
CA THR A 37 19.78 -5.97 29.24
C THR A 37 19.22 -7.08 28.36
N ASP A 38 19.05 -6.82 27.07
CA ASP A 38 19.34 -7.83 26.04
C ASP A 38 19.68 -7.13 24.73
N SER A 39 20.58 -7.77 23.97
CA SER A 39 21.13 -7.38 22.68
C SER A 39 20.24 -6.45 21.85
N VAL A 40 20.77 -5.30 21.42
CA VAL A 40 20.11 -4.41 20.45
C VAL A 40 20.23 -5.05 19.07
N GLU A 41 19.50 -6.15 18.86
CA GLU A 41 19.15 -6.61 17.54
C GLU A 41 18.25 -5.54 16.93
N ALA A 42 18.42 -5.23 15.65
CA ALA A 42 17.70 -4.14 15.00
C ALA A 42 16.19 -4.29 15.23
N ASN A 43 15.63 -3.47 16.12
CA ASN A 43 14.20 -3.43 16.35
C ASN A 43 13.55 -3.05 15.02
N ALA A 44 12.97 -4.03 14.34
CA ALA A 44 12.18 -3.79 13.16
C ALA A 44 10.97 -2.96 13.60
N ILE A 45 11.01 -1.66 13.35
CA ILE A 45 9.88 -0.76 13.57
C ILE A 45 8.75 -1.27 12.68
N THR A 46 7.78 -1.93 13.30
CA THR A 46 6.63 -2.47 12.59
C THR A 46 5.55 -1.39 12.54
N LEU A 47 5.05 -1.10 11.34
CA LEU A 47 3.96 -0.15 11.11
C LEU A 47 2.71 -0.90 10.70
N ASN A 48 1.58 -0.59 11.34
CA ASN A 48 0.29 -1.11 10.92
C ASN A 48 -0.33 -0.14 9.92
N ILE A 49 -0.43 -0.56 8.65
CA ILE A 49 -1.08 0.19 7.58
C ILE A 49 -2.44 -0.44 7.29
N THR A 50 -3.51 0.36 7.37
CA THR A 50 -4.87 -0.07 7.03
C THR A 50 -5.33 0.68 5.78
N ALA A 51 -5.67 -0.07 4.72
CA ALA A 51 -6.31 0.47 3.52
C ALA A 51 -7.83 0.49 3.68
N ARG A 52 -8.49 1.48 3.08
CA ARG A 52 -9.96 1.60 3.09
C ARG A 52 -10.48 1.73 1.66
N PRO A 53 -11.65 1.17 1.35
CA PRO A 53 -12.23 1.31 0.02
C PRO A 53 -12.60 2.76 -0.26
N ILE A 54 -12.50 3.13 -1.53
CA ILE A 54 -12.99 4.38 -2.10
C ILE A 54 -14.07 4.08 -3.13
N GLN A 55 -15.07 4.96 -3.24
CA GLN A 55 -16.16 4.78 -4.19
C GLN A 55 -15.69 5.11 -5.61
N THR A 56 -16.03 4.23 -6.55
CA THR A 56 -15.93 4.47 -7.98
C THR A 56 -17.22 4.04 -8.67
N GLY A 57 -17.97 5.01 -9.21
CA GLY A 57 -19.33 4.77 -9.68
C GLY A 57 -20.19 4.14 -8.58
N ASN A 58 -20.73 2.94 -8.87
CA ASN A 58 -21.55 2.13 -7.98
C ASN A 58 -20.76 1.06 -7.19
N TYR A 59 -19.42 1.09 -7.26
CA TYR A 59 -18.55 0.09 -6.65
C TYR A 59 -17.64 0.68 -5.56
N LEU A 60 -17.14 -0.20 -4.70
CA LEU A 60 -16.12 0.11 -3.71
C LEU A 60 -14.80 -0.58 -4.09
N THR A 61 -13.76 0.21 -4.29
CA THR A 61 -12.45 -0.29 -4.71
C THR A 61 -11.40 0.01 -3.64
N THR A 62 -10.65 -1.01 -3.25
CA THR A 62 -9.57 -0.87 -2.25
C THR A 62 -8.21 -0.62 -2.89
N HIS A 63 -8.01 -1.09 -4.12
CA HIS A 63 -6.73 -1.02 -4.80
C HIS A 63 -6.86 -1.07 -6.33
N VAL A 64 -5.82 -0.66 -7.03
CA VAL A 64 -5.64 -0.88 -8.48
C VAL A 64 -4.30 -1.60 -8.71
N ILE A 65 -4.25 -2.46 -9.71
CA ILE A 65 -3.09 -3.30 -10.05
C ILE A 65 -2.67 -3.01 -11.49
N SER A 66 -1.36 -3.06 -11.75
CA SER A 66 -0.80 -3.19 -13.09
C SER A 66 0.15 -4.38 -13.12
N SER A 67 0.07 -5.17 -14.19
CA SER A 67 0.89 -6.35 -14.45
C SER A 67 1.83 -6.09 -15.63
N VAL A 68 2.90 -6.86 -15.72
CA VAL A 68 3.81 -6.82 -16.88
C VAL A 68 3.01 -7.06 -18.17
N GLY A 69 3.10 -6.11 -19.10
CA GLY A 69 2.34 -6.10 -20.35
C GLY A 69 1.24 -5.04 -20.40
N ASP A 70 0.81 -4.51 -19.25
CA ASP A 70 -0.11 -3.38 -19.22
C ASP A 70 0.60 -2.11 -19.70
N SER A 71 -0.13 -1.27 -20.45
CA SER A 71 0.42 -0.06 -21.08
C SER A 71 1.01 0.93 -20.07
N ASN A 72 0.46 0.98 -18.86
CA ASN A 72 0.89 1.86 -17.78
C ASN A 72 1.92 1.22 -16.84
N TYR A 73 2.32 -0.03 -17.05
CA TYR A 73 3.14 -0.78 -16.08
C TYR A 73 4.43 -0.04 -15.71
N GLY A 74 5.17 0.45 -16.71
CA GLY A 74 6.45 1.15 -16.51
C GLY A 74 6.33 2.38 -15.63
N THR A 75 5.28 3.18 -15.83
CA THR A 75 5.03 4.46 -15.14
C THR A 75 4.09 4.33 -13.94
N PHE A 76 3.65 3.12 -13.60
CA PHE A 76 2.54 2.90 -12.67
C PHE A 76 2.77 3.48 -11.27
N LEU A 77 4.02 3.45 -10.79
CA LEU A 77 4.40 3.98 -9.47
C LEU A 77 5.01 5.40 -9.54
N ASP A 78 5.18 5.95 -10.74
CA ASP A 78 5.76 7.29 -10.95
C ASP A 78 4.72 8.40 -10.76
N VAL A 79 3.42 8.04 -10.87
CA VAL A 79 2.29 8.95 -10.73
C VAL A 79 1.34 8.45 -9.65
N ALA A 80 0.66 9.39 -8.99
CA ALA A 80 -0.39 9.05 -8.03
C ALA A 80 -1.52 8.26 -8.73
N PRO A 81 -2.16 7.29 -8.03
CA PRO A 81 -3.18 6.46 -8.65
C PRO A 81 -4.42 7.29 -8.97
N VAL A 82 -4.99 7.04 -10.14
CA VAL A 82 -6.28 7.59 -10.57
C VAL A 82 -7.37 6.56 -10.28
N LEU A 83 -8.53 7.02 -9.83
CA LEU A 83 -9.67 6.12 -9.62
C LEU A 83 -10.08 5.48 -10.94
N PRO A 84 -10.28 4.15 -10.98
CA PRO A 84 -10.67 3.46 -12.20
C PRO A 84 -12.07 3.92 -12.61
N VAL A 85 -12.31 4.13 -13.90
CA VAL A 85 -13.65 4.32 -14.45
C VAL A 85 -14.18 2.93 -14.81
N ILE A 86 -15.30 2.54 -14.20
CA ILE A 86 -15.98 1.28 -14.51
C ILE A 86 -17.19 1.67 -15.37
N GLU A 87 -17.16 1.30 -16.66
CA GLU A 87 -18.29 1.45 -17.56
C GLU A 87 -19.33 0.34 -17.25
N GLU A 88 -20.61 0.71 -17.18
CA GLU A 88 -21.74 -0.21 -16.92
C GLU A 88 -22.12 -1.04 -18.15
#